data_AF-A0A7V1LF10-F1
#
_entry.id   AF-A0A7V1LF10-F1
#
_cell.length_a   1.000
_cell.length_b   1.000
_cell.length_c   1.000
_cell.angle_alpha   90.00
_cell.angle_beta   90.00
_cell.angle_gamma   90.00
#
_symmetry.space_group_name_H-M   'P 1'
#
loop_
_entity.id
_entity.type
_entity.pdbx_description
1 polymer ?
#
loop_
_entity_poly.entity_id
_entity_poly.type
_entity_poly.pdbx_seq_one_letter_code
_entity_poly.pdbx_strand_id
1 'polypeptide(L)'
;MVFKFLMNNPFVIGLITILLMLSDYFLSLIQEKERRDHYAKHYQSYPINTIEGSPAFQESVSKLKILNPKHLTATLVISIGIPFFLFYIPDIFREIFLGYVWGLFLIVIAQHLSNLIGYRVSRKGVHGKLLLHQRTGLLIQSGRYLSLSLFLLILSILSESQMIYGVTIAGFTSALRLFIRSKKVAPIGKGDMPPEIISTE
;
A
#
# COMPACT_ATOMS: atom_id res chain seq x y z
N MET A 1 -2.31 -27.87 -5.32
CA MET A 1 -2.74 -27.92 -6.75
C MET A 1 -2.45 -26.61 -7.48
N VAL A 2 -2.91 -25.46 -6.95
CA VAL A 2 -2.70 -24.13 -7.57
C VAL A 2 -1.22 -23.72 -7.65
N PHE A 3 -0.43 -23.90 -6.59
CA PHE A 3 0.99 -23.53 -6.61
C PHE A 3 1.79 -24.33 -7.67
N LYS A 4 1.57 -25.65 -7.76
CA LYS A 4 2.18 -26.49 -8.80
C LYS A 4 1.81 -26.02 -10.21
N PHE A 5 0.57 -25.60 -10.43
CA PHE A 5 0.15 -25.00 -11.70
C PHE A 5 0.91 -23.69 -12.00
N LEU A 6 1.04 -22.80 -11.02
CA LEU A 6 1.78 -21.54 -11.17
C LEU A 6 3.26 -21.77 -11.50
N MET A 7 3.90 -22.73 -10.83
CA MET A 7 5.29 -23.09 -11.10
C MET A 7 5.50 -23.68 -12.50
N ASN A 8 4.51 -24.41 -13.02
CA ASN A 8 4.54 -24.91 -14.39
C ASN A 8 4.18 -23.84 -15.45
N ASN A 9 3.62 -22.71 -15.01
CA ASN A 9 3.16 -21.63 -15.89
C ASN A 9 3.70 -20.27 -15.40
N PRO A 10 5.02 -20.04 -15.44
CA PRO A 10 5.65 -18.84 -14.87
C PRO A 10 5.16 -17.52 -15.49
N PHE A 11 4.68 -17.55 -16.73
CA PHE A 11 4.04 -16.38 -17.36
C PHE A 11 2.77 -15.93 -16.61
N VAL A 12 2.03 -16.85 -16.00
CA VAL A 12 0.84 -16.54 -15.19
C VAL A 12 1.23 -15.78 -13.94
N ILE A 13 2.36 -16.15 -13.31
CA ILE A 13 2.91 -15.41 -12.16
C ILE A 13 3.20 -13.97 -12.55
N GLY A 14 3.87 -13.76 -13.69
CA GLY A 14 4.14 -12.42 -14.21
C GLY A 14 2.86 -11.64 -14.48
N LEU A 15 1.85 -12.26 -15.12
CA LEU A 15 0.57 -11.63 -15.40
C LEU A 15 -0.17 -11.22 -14.11
N ILE A 16 -0.21 -12.08 -13.10
CA ILE A 16 -0.81 -11.76 -11.79
C ILE A 16 -0.09 -10.57 -11.17
N THR A 17 1.24 -10.54 -11.19
CA THR A 17 2.01 -9.38 -10.71
C THR A 17 1.65 -8.10 -11.48
N ILE A 18 1.50 -8.16 -12.81
CA ILE A 18 1.07 -6.99 -13.59
C ILE A 18 -0.28 -6.47 -13.06
N LEU A 19 -1.25 -7.38 -12.91
CA LEU A 19 -2.59 -7.02 -12.44
C LEU A 19 -2.57 -6.42 -11.04
N LEU A 20 -1.77 -6.97 -10.12
CA LEU A 20 -1.61 -6.42 -8.77
C LEU A 20 -1.02 -5.01 -8.80
N MET A 21 0.09 -4.81 -9.51
CA MET A 21 0.74 -3.49 -9.60
C MET A 21 -0.13 -2.44 -10.28
N LEU A 22 -0.84 -2.80 -11.35
CA LEU A 22 -1.77 -1.90 -12.01
C LEU A 22 -2.95 -1.56 -11.10
N SER A 23 -3.49 -2.55 -10.38
CA SER A 23 -4.60 -2.33 -9.44
C SER A 23 -4.20 -1.35 -8.34
N ASP A 24 -3.01 -1.51 -7.76
CA ASP A 24 -2.44 -0.60 -6.77
C ASP A 24 -2.38 0.85 -7.28
N TYR A 25 -1.83 1.04 -8.48
CA TYR A 25 -1.72 2.36 -9.11
C TYR A 25 -3.09 2.97 -9.43
N PHE A 26 -3.99 2.20 -10.05
CA PHE A 26 -5.32 2.70 -10.39
C PHE A 26 -6.15 3.05 -9.16
N LEU A 27 -6.06 2.26 -8.09
CA LEU A 27 -6.72 2.57 -6.84
C LEU A 27 -6.17 3.86 -6.22
N SER A 28 -4.86 4.10 -6.30
CA SER A 28 -4.26 5.38 -5.88
C SER A 28 -4.80 6.56 -6.67
N LEU A 29 -4.99 6.43 -8.00
CA LEU A 29 -5.62 7.48 -8.81
C LEU A 29 -7.09 7.72 -8.42
N ILE A 30 -7.86 6.64 -8.23
CA ILE A 30 -9.28 6.73 -7.85
C ILE A 30 -9.43 7.39 -6.48
N GLN A 31 -8.55 7.07 -5.53
CA GLN A 31 -8.54 7.71 -4.22
C GLN A 31 -8.19 9.19 -4.29
N GLU A 32 -7.21 9.58 -5.11
CA GLU A 32 -6.84 11.00 -5.22
C GLU A 32 -7.98 11.80 -5.86
N LYS A 33 -8.67 11.20 -6.84
CA LYS A 33 -9.87 11.79 -7.43
C LYS A 33 -10.98 11.95 -6.38
N GLU A 34 -11.29 10.88 -5.65
CA GLU A 34 -12.29 10.89 -4.56
C GLU A 34 -11.95 11.96 -3.51
N ARG A 35 -10.67 12.06 -3.13
CA ARG A 35 -10.21 13.06 -2.18
C ARG A 35 -10.45 14.46 -2.72
N ARG A 36 -10.10 14.74 -3.98
CA ARG A 36 -10.30 16.06 -4.58
C ARG A 36 -11.76 16.46 -4.64
N ASP A 37 -12.61 15.55 -5.11
CA ASP A 37 -14.01 15.84 -5.40
C ASP A 37 -14.82 16.04 -4.11
N HIS A 38 -14.48 15.35 -3.03
CA HIS A 38 -15.34 15.31 -1.83
C HIS A 38 -14.63 15.61 -0.51
N TYR A 39 -13.32 15.45 -0.42
CA TYR A 39 -12.61 15.50 0.86
C TYR A 39 -11.45 16.49 0.92
N ALA A 40 -11.20 17.26 -0.14
CA ALA A 40 -10.07 18.18 -0.19
C ALA A 40 -10.12 19.20 0.95
N LYS A 41 -11.33 19.57 1.40
CA LYS A 41 -11.58 20.47 2.53
C LYS A 41 -11.65 19.76 3.89
N HIS A 42 -11.96 18.46 3.91
CA HIS A 42 -12.26 17.69 5.11
C HIS A 42 -11.10 16.80 5.58
N TYR A 43 -10.29 16.23 4.68
CA TYR A 43 -9.12 15.42 5.01
C TYR A 43 -7.88 16.02 4.36
N GLN A 44 -7.00 16.54 5.22
CA GLN A 44 -5.74 17.14 4.80
C GLN A 44 -4.59 16.56 5.61
N SER A 45 -3.46 16.35 4.96
CA SER A 45 -2.21 15.94 5.60
C SER A 45 -1.19 17.07 5.59
N TYR A 46 -0.35 17.13 6.63
CA TYR A 46 0.75 18.10 6.74
C TYR A 46 2.05 17.41 7.21
N PRO A 47 3.23 17.86 6.76
CA PRO A 47 3.47 19.09 5.98
C PRO A 47 3.14 19.00 4.49
N ILE A 48 3.11 17.81 3.90
CA ILE A 48 2.75 17.64 2.47
C ILE A 48 1.35 17.04 2.38
N ASN A 49 0.45 17.76 1.72
CA ASN A 49 -0.93 17.33 1.51
C ASN A 49 -1.05 16.40 0.30
N THR A 50 -0.70 15.14 0.51
CA THR A 50 -0.75 14.08 -0.50
C THR A 50 -1.26 12.78 0.10
N ILE A 51 -1.92 11.95 -0.71
CA ILE A 51 -2.22 10.56 -0.37
C ILE A 51 -1.12 9.59 -0.83
N GLU A 52 -0.32 10.00 -1.82
CA GLU A 52 0.74 9.16 -2.40
C GLU A 52 2.00 9.26 -1.54
N GLY A 53 2.36 8.13 -0.92
CA GLY A 53 3.51 8.02 -0.03
C GLY A 53 4.86 7.85 -0.74
N SER A 54 4.86 7.55 -2.04
CA SER A 54 6.05 7.43 -2.89
C SER A 54 6.36 8.74 -3.62
N PRO A 55 7.46 9.44 -3.30
CA PRO A 55 7.85 10.67 -3.99
C PRO A 55 7.95 10.51 -5.51
N ALA A 56 8.35 9.31 -5.99
CA ALA A 56 8.51 9.03 -7.41
C ALA A 56 7.18 9.09 -8.20
N PHE A 57 6.04 8.91 -7.54
CA PHE A 57 4.72 8.83 -8.18
C PHE A 57 3.77 9.97 -7.77
N GLN A 58 4.11 10.77 -6.75
CA GLN A 58 3.29 11.88 -6.25
C GLN A 58 2.81 12.84 -7.34
N GLU A 59 3.69 13.27 -8.24
CA GLU A 59 3.30 14.18 -9.34
C GLU A 59 2.32 13.51 -10.31
N SER A 60 2.49 12.23 -10.59
CA SER A 60 1.63 11.51 -11.54
C SER A 60 0.25 11.26 -10.94
N VAL A 61 0.19 10.87 -9.66
CA VAL A 61 -1.06 10.66 -8.94
C VAL A 61 -1.80 11.98 -8.74
N SER A 62 -1.11 13.05 -8.34
CA SER A 62 -1.69 14.39 -8.22
C SER A 62 -2.11 15.01 -9.56
N LYS A 63 -1.67 14.49 -10.69
CA LYS A 63 -2.19 14.90 -12.01
C LYS A 63 -3.20 13.89 -12.58
N LEU A 64 -3.60 12.89 -11.80
CA LEU A 64 -4.50 11.80 -12.19
C LEU A 64 -4.05 11.12 -13.50
N LYS A 65 -2.74 10.97 -13.71
CA LYS A 65 -2.18 10.41 -14.95
C LYS A 65 -2.43 8.90 -15.02
N ILE A 66 -3.39 8.51 -15.85
CA ILE A 66 -3.70 7.10 -16.14
C ILE A 66 -2.47 6.36 -16.71
N LEU A 67 -1.76 7.00 -17.64
CA LEU A 67 -0.52 6.47 -18.20
C LEU A 67 0.69 7.10 -17.52
N ASN A 68 1.49 6.27 -16.86
CA ASN A 68 2.75 6.66 -16.24
C ASN A 68 3.86 5.72 -16.71
N PRO A 69 4.74 6.16 -17.62
CA PRO A 69 5.81 5.33 -18.16
C PRO A 69 6.73 4.76 -17.07
N LYS A 70 7.04 5.52 -16.02
CA LYS A 70 7.88 5.02 -14.92
C LYS A 70 7.23 3.86 -14.18
N HIS A 71 5.93 3.97 -13.91
CA HIS A 71 5.17 2.89 -13.29
C HIS A 71 5.08 1.68 -14.23
N LEU A 72 4.75 1.88 -15.50
CA LEU A 72 4.66 0.79 -16.50
C LEU A 72 6.00 0.05 -16.65
N THR A 73 7.12 0.77 -16.73
CA THR A 73 8.45 0.15 -16.78
C THR A 73 8.72 -0.67 -15.51
N ALA A 74 8.43 -0.12 -14.33
CA ALA A 74 8.59 -0.85 -13.07
C ALA A 74 7.71 -2.12 -13.04
N THR A 75 6.45 -2.01 -13.49
CA THR A 75 5.53 -3.14 -13.60
C THR A 75 6.08 -4.23 -14.51
N LEU A 76 6.54 -3.89 -15.72
CA LEU A 76 7.09 -4.87 -16.65
C LEU A 76 8.35 -5.54 -16.09
N VAL A 77 9.28 -4.75 -15.55
CA VAL A 77 10.54 -5.27 -14.98
C VAL A 77 10.28 -6.21 -13.82
N ILE A 78 9.40 -5.84 -12.88
CA ILE A 78 9.10 -6.67 -11.71
C ILE A 78 8.33 -7.93 -12.13
N SER A 79 7.37 -7.82 -13.04
CA SER A 79 6.57 -8.95 -13.51
C SER A 79 7.36 -9.99 -14.30
N ILE A 80 8.42 -9.58 -15.00
CA ILE A 80 9.37 -10.51 -15.64
C ILE A 80 10.39 -11.02 -14.60
N GLY A 81 10.85 -10.14 -13.71
CA GLY A 81 11.85 -10.46 -12.70
C GLY A 81 11.40 -11.54 -11.73
N ILE A 82 10.18 -11.47 -11.18
CA ILE A 82 9.68 -12.44 -10.20
C ILE A 82 9.73 -13.89 -10.69
N PRO A 83 9.12 -14.26 -11.84
CA PRO A 83 9.20 -15.62 -12.35
C PRO A 83 10.65 -16.02 -12.69
N PHE A 84 11.48 -15.09 -13.15
CA PHE A 84 12.90 -15.35 -13.37
C PHE A 84 13.64 -15.68 -12.06
N PHE A 85 13.44 -14.91 -10.99
CA PHE A 85 14.07 -15.13 -9.70
C PHE A 85 13.66 -16.47 -9.06
N LEU A 86 12.42 -16.92 -9.29
CA LEU A 86 11.94 -18.19 -8.76
C LEU A 86 12.78 -19.40 -9.21
N PHE A 87 13.41 -19.36 -10.38
CA PHE A 87 14.31 -20.44 -10.83
C PHE A 87 15.53 -20.62 -9.93
N TYR A 88 15.97 -19.57 -9.25
CA TYR A 88 17.13 -19.57 -8.37
C TYR A 88 16.79 -19.81 -6.90
N ILE A 89 15.50 -19.72 -6.54
CA ILE A 89 15.03 -19.94 -5.18
C ILE A 89 14.80 -21.45 -4.97
N PRO A 90 15.34 -22.05 -3.89
CA PRO A 90 15.06 -23.45 -3.55
C PRO A 90 13.57 -23.71 -3.39
N ASP A 91 13.10 -24.88 -3.84
CA ASP A 91 11.68 -25.25 -3.91
C ASP A 91 10.90 -24.94 -2.62
N ILE A 92 11.51 -25.24 -1.46
CA ILE A 92 10.91 -25.04 -0.14
C ILE A 92 10.60 -23.57 0.21
N PHE A 93 11.26 -22.60 -0.44
CA PHE A 93 11.05 -21.17 -0.18
C PHE A 93 10.24 -20.46 -1.26
N ARG A 94 9.94 -21.12 -2.39
CA ARG A 94 9.27 -20.47 -3.53
C ARG A 94 7.87 -19.99 -3.20
N GLU A 95 7.11 -20.77 -2.43
CA GLU A 95 5.75 -20.39 -2.03
C GLU A 95 5.77 -19.22 -1.04
N ILE A 96 6.69 -19.24 -0.08
CA ILE A 96 6.92 -18.12 0.86
C ILE A 96 7.31 -16.86 0.10
N PHE A 97 8.20 -16.97 -0.90
CA PHE A 97 8.63 -15.84 -1.71
C PHE A 97 7.48 -15.24 -2.53
N LEU A 98 6.67 -16.06 -3.18
CA LEU A 98 5.49 -15.56 -3.89
C LEU A 98 4.49 -14.90 -2.94
N GLY A 99 4.25 -15.50 -1.78
CA GLY A 99 3.41 -14.93 -0.74
C GLY A 99 3.92 -13.58 -0.26
N TYR A 100 5.24 -13.45 -0.09
CA TYR A 100 5.88 -12.19 0.25
C TYR A 100 5.65 -11.13 -0.83
N VAL A 101 6.00 -11.44 -2.08
CA VAL A 101 5.94 -10.46 -3.17
C VAL A 101 4.49 -10.03 -3.45
N TRP A 102 3.56 -10.97 -3.58
CA TRP A 102 2.15 -10.64 -3.78
C TRP A 102 1.53 -10.01 -2.55
N GLY A 103 1.94 -10.42 -1.35
CA GLY A 103 1.52 -9.84 -0.08
C GLY A 103 1.80 -8.34 0.01
N LEU A 104 2.95 -7.88 -0.51
CA LEU A 104 3.28 -6.44 -0.58
C LEU A 104 2.23 -5.65 -1.35
N PHE A 105 1.65 -6.21 -2.41
CA PHE A 105 0.61 -5.54 -3.20
C PHE A 105 -0.78 -5.76 -2.61
N LEU A 106 -1.13 -7.00 -2.22
CA LEU A 106 -2.45 -7.33 -1.70
C LEU A 106 -2.81 -6.52 -0.45
N ILE A 107 -1.86 -6.36 0.48
CA ILE A 107 -2.07 -5.57 1.70
C ILE A 107 -2.33 -4.10 1.35
N VAL A 108 -1.57 -3.54 0.40
CA VAL A 108 -1.68 -2.14 0.00
C VAL A 108 -2.99 -1.92 -0.77
N ILE A 109 -3.35 -2.80 -1.71
CA ILE A 109 -4.63 -2.82 -2.42
C ILE A 109 -5.80 -2.87 -1.44
N ALA A 110 -5.75 -3.77 -0.45
CA ALA A 110 -6.79 -3.88 0.57
C ALA A 110 -6.92 -2.58 1.37
N GLN A 111 -5.80 -1.94 1.73
CA GLN A 111 -5.81 -0.63 2.38
C GLN A 111 -6.40 0.45 1.47
N HIS A 112 -6.09 0.43 0.18
CA HIS A 112 -6.63 1.40 -0.77
C HIS A 112 -8.16 1.25 -0.91
N LEU A 113 -8.64 0.02 -1.05
CA LEU A 113 -10.07 -0.27 -1.08
C LEU A 113 -10.75 0.16 0.22
N SER A 114 -10.19 -0.18 1.38
CA SER A 114 -10.73 0.22 2.69
C SER A 114 -10.86 1.73 2.83
N ASN A 115 -9.81 2.48 2.45
CA ASN A 115 -9.83 3.94 2.48
C ASN A 115 -10.86 4.52 1.51
N LEU A 116 -10.94 3.99 0.28
CA LEU A 116 -11.89 4.47 -0.74
C LEU A 116 -13.34 4.23 -0.30
N ILE A 117 -13.64 3.05 0.25
CA ILE A 117 -14.95 2.72 0.81
C ILE A 117 -15.24 3.65 1.98
N GLY A 118 -14.30 3.83 2.90
CA GLY A 118 -14.41 4.76 4.02
C GLY A 118 -14.77 6.17 3.55
N TYR A 119 -14.01 6.71 2.59
CA TYR A 119 -14.33 8.00 1.96
C TYR A 119 -15.73 7.99 1.35
N ARG A 120 -16.12 7.01 0.55
CA ARG A 120 -17.47 7.05 -0.06
C ARG A 120 -18.60 7.00 0.95
N VAL A 121 -18.48 6.16 1.98
CA VAL A 121 -19.50 6.02 3.04
C VAL A 121 -19.56 7.28 3.91
N SER A 122 -18.41 7.89 4.21
CA SER A 122 -18.32 9.09 5.03
C SER A 122 -18.93 10.34 4.40
N ARG A 123 -19.27 10.34 3.08
CA ARG A 123 -19.70 11.55 2.35
C ARG A 123 -20.94 12.20 2.96
N LYS A 124 -21.77 11.40 3.63
CA LYS A 124 -23.06 11.81 4.20
C LYS A 124 -23.03 12.02 5.71
N GLY A 125 -21.91 11.75 6.37
CA GLY A 125 -21.86 11.70 7.84
C GLY A 125 -20.65 12.37 8.47
N VAL A 126 -19.55 12.55 7.73
CA VAL A 126 -18.37 13.26 8.23
C VAL A 126 -18.48 14.74 7.90
N HIS A 127 -18.46 15.55 8.96
CA HIS A 127 -18.50 17.01 8.89
C HIS A 127 -17.25 17.58 9.57
N GLY A 128 -16.86 18.79 9.22
CA GLY A 128 -15.67 19.45 9.77
C GLY A 128 -14.36 19.02 9.11
N LYS A 129 -13.23 19.40 9.70
CA LYS A 129 -11.89 19.27 9.10
C LYS A 129 -10.98 18.40 9.97
N LEU A 130 -10.44 17.34 9.39
CA LEU A 130 -9.43 16.48 9.96
C LEU A 130 -8.07 16.79 9.33
N LEU A 131 -7.16 17.28 10.18
CA LEU A 131 -5.78 17.59 9.84
C LEU A 131 -4.86 16.54 10.45
N LEU A 132 -4.27 15.71 9.60
CA LEU A 132 -3.43 14.59 10.02
C LEU A 132 -1.96 14.89 9.77
N HIS A 133 -1.17 14.98 10.84
CA HIS A 133 0.28 15.05 10.71
C HIS A 133 0.78 13.76 10.05
N GLN A 134 1.66 13.86 9.04
CA GLN A 134 2.16 12.72 8.28
C GLN A 134 2.80 11.65 9.15
N ARG A 135 3.58 12.06 10.16
CA ARG A 135 4.16 11.14 11.16
C ARG A 135 3.07 10.30 11.86
N THR A 136 1.96 10.91 12.26
CA THR A 136 0.82 10.19 12.84
C THR A 136 0.20 9.24 11.82
N GLY A 137 -0.01 9.69 10.58
CA GLY A 137 -0.54 8.84 9.51
C GLY A 137 0.33 7.59 9.26
N LEU A 138 1.65 7.75 9.20
CA LEU A 138 2.60 6.64 9.03
C LEU A 138 2.57 5.67 10.23
N LEU A 139 2.47 6.18 11.45
CA LEU A 139 2.37 5.35 12.66
C LEU A 139 1.05 4.57 12.72
N ILE A 140 -0.08 5.21 12.35
CA ILE A 140 -1.38 4.53 12.25
C ILE A 140 -1.31 3.41 11.22
N GLN A 141 -0.77 3.68 10.02
CA GLN A 141 -0.63 2.65 8.99
C GLN A 141 0.32 1.53 9.42
N SER A 142 1.45 1.87 10.07
CA SER A 142 2.37 0.89 10.65
C SER A 142 1.66 -0.04 11.64
N GLY A 143 0.83 0.52 12.53
CA GLY A 143 0.04 -0.23 13.50
C GLY A 143 -0.97 -1.17 12.82
N ARG A 144 -1.70 -0.67 11.81
CA ARG A 144 -2.66 -1.48 11.03
C ARG A 144 -1.98 -2.66 10.32
N TYR A 145 -0.80 -2.43 9.74
CA TYR A 145 -0.05 -3.47 9.06
C TYR A 145 0.48 -4.50 10.06
N LEU A 146 0.97 -4.06 11.22
CA LEU A 146 1.41 -4.96 12.28
C LEU A 146 0.24 -5.84 12.79
N SER A 147 -0.93 -5.25 13.07
CA SER A 147 -2.09 -6.00 13.54
C SER A 147 -2.57 -7.03 12.51
N LEU A 148 -2.62 -6.65 11.23
CA LEU A 148 -2.95 -7.59 10.14
C LEU A 148 -1.92 -8.71 10.05
N SER A 149 -0.63 -8.40 10.18
CA SER A 149 0.45 -9.40 10.11
C SER A 149 0.37 -10.39 11.26
N LEU A 150 0.05 -9.94 12.47
CA LEU A 150 -0.14 -10.83 13.63
C LEU A 150 -1.32 -11.79 13.40
N PHE A 151 -2.43 -11.29 12.85
CA PHE A 151 -3.56 -12.14 12.47
C PHE A 151 -3.17 -13.16 11.39
N LEU A 152 -2.50 -12.72 10.32
CA LEU A 152 -2.05 -13.60 9.24
C LEU A 152 -1.00 -14.61 9.71
N LEU A 153 -0.17 -14.28 10.70
CA LEU A 153 0.76 -15.21 11.32
C LEU A 153 0.01 -16.36 11.98
N ILE A 154 -0.96 -16.05 12.83
CA ILE A 154 -1.81 -17.06 13.48
C ILE A 154 -2.51 -17.91 12.41
N LEU A 155 -3.09 -17.27 11.40
CA LEU A 155 -3.76 -17.97 10.30
C LEU A 155 -2.80 -18.89 9.52
N SER A 156 -1.57 -18.44 9.25
CA SER A 156 -0.57 -19.25 8.53
C SER A 156 -0.16 -20.49 9.32
N ILE A 157 -0.05 -20.39 10.65
CA ILE A 157 0.28 -21.52 11.52
C ILE A 157 -0.89 -22.50 11.55
N LEU A 158 -2.12 -22.01 11.76
CA LEU A 158 -3.32 -22.86 11.86
C LEU A 158 -3.67 -23.57 10.54
N SER A 159 -3.33 -22.96 9.40
CA SER A 159 -3.58 -23.51 8.07
C SER A 159 -2.37 -24.21 7.45
N GLU A 160 -1.22 -24.21 8.13
CA GLU A 160 0.06 -24.68 7.62
C GLU A 160 0.44 -24.09 6.25
N SER A 161 -0.01 -22.86 5.96
CA SER A 161 0.15 -22.24 4.65
C SER A 161 1.42 -21.40 4.54
N GLN A 162 2.37 -21.87 3.72
CA GLN A 162 3.59 -21.15 3.37
C GLN A 162 3.30 -19.85 2.61
N MET A 163 2.32 -19.84 1.72
CA MET A 163 1.88 -18.63 1.02
C MET A 163 1.42 -17.55 2.01
N ILE A 164 0.53 -17.89 2.95
CA ILE A 164 0.05 -16.93 3.96
C ILE A 164 1.21 -16.47 4.85
N TYR A 165 2.13 -17.36 5.21
CA TYR A 165 3.34 -16.99 5.94
C TYR A 165 4.20 -15.97 5.16
N GLY A 166 4.34 -16.13 3.85
CA GLY A 166 4.95 -15.12 2.98
C GLY A 166 4.25 -13.76 3.08
N VAL A 167 2.92 -13.72 2.99
CA VAL A 167 2.12 -12.47 3.12
C VAL A 167 2.32 -11.84 4.50
N THR A 168 2.42 -12.65 5.55
CA THR A 168 2.74 -12.20 6.91
C THR A 168 4.07 -11.46 6.98
N ILE A 169 5.13 -12.01 6.35
CA ILE A 169 6.44 -11.34 6.28
C ILE A 169 6.33 -10.01 5.52
N ALA A 170 5.55 -9.96 4.43
CA ALA A 170 5.30 -8.73 3.68
C ALA A 170 4.63 -7.65 4.54
N GLY A 171 3.67 -8.04 5.38
CA GLY A 171 3.02 -7.15 6.32
C GLY A 171 3.97 -6.63 7.41
N PHE A 172 4.77 -7.50 8.04
CA PHE A 172 5.75 -7.10 9.06
C PHE A 172 6.80 -6.15 8.49
N THR A 173 7.37 -6.49 7.32
CA THR A 173 8.36 -5.63 6.65
C THR A 173 7.76 -4.29 6.24
N SER A 174 6.50 -4.27 5.80
CA SER A 174 5.80 -3.02 5.47
C SER A 174 5.51 -2.17 6.71
N ALA A 175 5.10 -2.79 7.83
CA ALA A 175 4.94 -2.11 9.11
C ALA A 175 6.26 -1.48 9.58
N LEU A 176 7.34 -2.27 9.62
CA LEU A 176 8.66 -1.79 9.99
C LEU A 176 9.14 -0.64 9.08
N ARG A 177 8.95 -0.76 7.76
CA ARG A 177 9.26 0.30 6.79
C ARG A 177 8.54 1.60 7.13
N LEU A 178 7.25 1.54 7.45
CA LEU A 178 6.44 2.72 7.78
C LEU A 178 6.88 3.33 9.12
N PHE A 179 7.17 2.52 10.12
CA PHE A 179 7.74 2.97 11.39
C PHE A 179 9.09 3.68 11.20
N ILE A 180 10.00 3.10 10.42
CA ILE A 180 11.29 3.74 10.13
C ILE A 180 11.08 5.07 9.38
N ARG A 181 10.18 5.09 8.38
CA ARG A 181 9.83 6.33 7.66
C ARG A 181 9.25 7.39 8.60
N SER A 182 8.44 7.02 9.59
CA SER A 182 7.87 7.99 10.52
C SER A 182 8.93 8.68 11.37
N LYS A 183 10.09 8.05 11.60
CA LYS A 183 11.23 8.67 12.29
C LYS A 183 11.97 9.71 11.44
N LYS A 184 11.84 9.64 10.10
CA LYS A 184 12.41 10.63 9.17
C LYS A 184 11.55 11.89 9.03
N VAL A 185 10.29 11.83 9.47
CA VAL A 185 9.40 12.99 9.52
C VAL A 185 9.60 13.71 10.85
N ALA A 186 9.57 15.05 10.82
CA ALA A 186 9.71 15.90 11.99
C ALA A 186 8.82 15.40 13.16
N PRO A 187 9.36 15.37 14.40
CA PRO A 187 8.60 14.98 15.57
C PRO A 187 7.50 16.00 15.88
N ILE A 188 6.35 15.47 16.31
CA ILE A 188 5.24 16.28 16.82
C ILE A 188 5.63 16.77 18.21
N GLY A 189 5.95 18.05 18.32
CA GLY A 189 6.23 18.70 19.60
C GLY A 189 4.95 18.93 20.41
N LYS A 190 5.08 19.25 21.71
CA LYS A 190 3.94 19.55 22.60
C LYS A 190 3.10 20.76 22.14
N GLY A 191 3.62 21.60 21.24
CA GLY A 191 2.92 22.74 20.65
C GLY A 191 2.78 22.66 19.14
N ASP A 192 2.85 21.46 18.55
CA ASP A 192 2.66 21.28 17.11
C ASP A 192 1.22 21.68 16.74
N MET A 193 1.11 22.79 16.00
CA MET A 193 -0.16 23.34 15.56
C MET A 193 -0.31 23.11 14.05
N PRO A 194 -1.52 22.87 13.54
CA PRO A 194 -1.74 22.84 12.10
C PRO A 194 -1.29 24.18 11.47
N PRO A 195 -0.73 24.17 10.25
CA PRO A 195 -0.28 25.39 9.58
C PRO A 195 -1.40 26.43 9.48
N GLU A 196 -1.12 27.71 9.78
CA GLU A 196 -2.10 28.82 9.78
C GLU A 196 -2.81 29.02 8.43
N ILE A 197 -2.16 28.65 7.32
CA ILE A 197 -2.71 28.71 5.95
C ILE A 197 -3.91 27.75 5.78
N ILE A 198 -4.08 26.81 6.70
CA ILE A 198 -5.13 25.80 6.64
C ILE A 198 -6.33 26.16 7.55
N SER A 199 -6.20 27.11 8.46
CA SER A 199 -7.25 27.49 9.41
C SER A 199 -8.17 28.63 8.95
N THR A 200 -8.01 29.12 7.72
CA THR A 200 -8.82 30.22 7.16
C THR A 200 -9.62 29.76 5.93
N GLU A 201 -10.76 29.13 6.19
CA GLU A 201 -11.98 29.12 5.36
C GLU A 201 -13.17 28.70 6.21
#